data_AF-A0A8H6HC67-F1
#
_entry.id   AF-A0A8H6HC67-F1
#
_cell.length_a   1.000
_cell.length_b   1.000
_cell.length_c   1.000
_cell.angle_alpha   90.00
_cell.angle_beta   90.00
_cell.angle_gamma   90.00
#
_symmetry.space_group_name_H-M   'P 1'
#
loop_
_entity.id
_entity.type
_entity.pdbx_description
1 polymer ?
#
loop_
_entity_poly.entity_id
_entity_poly.type
_entity_poly.pdbx_seq_one_letter_code
_entity_poly.pdbx_strand_id
1 'polypeptide(L)'
;EKGAKTALINSVYKQSGFHTRASLDLFKGPTFTADTVLGRDGFLIGAEAAYNVTEGKITRYATAVGFNAPQYSVAVHGLNNLKVFTASYCHR
;
A
#
# COMPACT_ATOMS: atom_id res chain seq x y z
N GLU A 1 -10.06 26.35 18.13
CA GLU A 1 -9.98 24.95 17.64
C GLU A 1 -8.64 24.33 18.02
N LYS A 2 -8.58 23.08 18.53
CA LYS A 2 -7.29 22.42 18.84
C LYS A 2 -6.70 21.88 17.53
N GLY A 3 -5.69 22.55 17.00
CA GLY A 3 -4.96 22.11 15.80
C GLY A 3 -4.44 20.69 15.98
N ALA A 4 -4.99 19.75 15.21
CA ALA A 4 -4.51 18.37 15.19
C ALA A 4 -3.07 18.37 14.68
N LYS A 5 -2.12 18.15 15.60
CA LYS A 5 -0.72 17.92 15.25
C LYS A 5 -0.66 16.53 14.63
N THR A 6 -0.06 16.40 13.45
CA THR A 6 0.18 15.11 12.79
C THR A 6 1.69 14.93 12.69
N ALA A 7 2.21 13.79 13.14
CA ALA A 7 3.57 13.38 12.86
C ALA A 7 3.53 12.05 12.12
N LEU A 8 3.94 12.11 10.86
CA LEU A 8 3.96 10.98 9.94
C LEU A 8 5.41 10.69 9.58
N ILE A 9 5.86 9.49 9.90
CA ILE A 9 7.18 9.00 9.51
C ILE A 9 6.96 8.03 8.35
N ASN A 10 7.52 8.32 7.19
CA ASN A 10 7.52 7.42 6.04
C ASN A 10 8.94 6.94 5.78
N SER A 11 9.11 5.64 5.67
CA SER A 11 10.32 5.00 5.19
C SER A 11 10.00 4.25 3.90
N VAL A 12 10.79 4.45 2.86
CA VAL A 12 10.63 3.78 1.57
C VAL A 12 11.95 3.15 1.18
N TYR A 13 11.90 1.86 0.89
CA TYR A 13 13.02 1.09 0.39
C TYR A 13 12.70 0.59 -1.02
N LYS A 14 13.52 1.00 -1.99
CA LYS A 14 13.32 0.67 -3.40
C LYS A 14 14.59 0.00 -3.94
N GLN A 15 14.44 -1.23 -4.38
CA GLN A 15 15.45 -2.05 -5.04
C GLN A 15 14.88 -2.56 -6.38
N SER A 16 15.74 -3.03 -7.27
CA SER A 16 15.30 -3.60 -8.56
C SER A 16 14.32 -4.76 -8.31
N GLY A 17 13.06 -4.58 -8.71
CA GLY A 17 12.00 -5.57 -8.49
C GLY A 17 11.45 -5.68 -7.06
N PHE A 18 11.81 -4.77 -6.16
CA PHE A 18 11.31 -4.77 -4.78
C PHE A 18 11.08 -3.35 -4.27
N HIS A 19 9.88 -3.08 -3.78
CA HIS A 19 9.49 -1.80 -3.21
C HIS A 19 8.77 -2.06 -1.90
N THR A 20 9.35 -1.66 -0.79
CA THR A 20 8.69 -1.69 0.51
C THR A 20 8.56 -0.27 1.02
N ARG A 21 7.42 0.04 1.62
CA ARG A 21 7.21 1.26 2.36
C ARG A 21 6.60 0.94 3.71
N ALA A 22 7.03 1.70 4.70
CA ALA A 22 6.47 1.71 6.04
C ALA A 22 6.09 3.14 6.38
N SER A 23 4.90 3.32 6.94
CA SER A 23 4.36 4.60 7.36
C SER A 23 3.86 4.48 8.79
N LEU A 24 4.32 5.37 9.67
CA LEU A 24 3.89 5.44 11.06
C LEU A 24 3.28 6.80 11.33
N ASP A 25 1.99 6.84 11.64
CA ASP A 25 1.30 8.03 12.12
C ASP A 25 1.18 7.96 13.65
N LEU A 26 1.83 8.87 14.36
CA LEU A 26 1.94 8.85 15.83
C LEU A 26 0.79 9.58 16.55
N PHE A 27 0.11 10.52 15.87
CA PHE A 27 -0.83 11.43 16.53
C PHE A 27 -2.30 11.12 16.24
N LYS A 28 -2.61 10.40 15.16
CA LYS A 28 -3.96 9.95 14.82
C LYS A 28 -4.38 8.67 15.55
N GLY A 29 -3.59 8.28 16.57
CA GLY A 29 -3.53 6.94 17.17
C GLY A 29 -2.44 6.15 16.45
N PRO A 30 -1.36 5.69 17.13
CA PRO A 30 -0.21 5.01 16.53
C PRO A 30 -0.63 3.98 15.48
N THR A 31 -0.67 4.39 14.22
CA THR A 31 -1.12 3.57 13.10
C THR A 31 0.11 3.23 12.30
N PHE A 32 0.45 1.95 12.30
CA PHE A 32 1.54 1.42 11.52
C PHE A 32 0.98 0.84 10.23
N THR A 33 1.44 1.37 9.11
CA THR A 33 1.09 0.87 7.77
C THR A 33 2.35 0.36 7.11
N ALA A 34 2.29 -0.85 6.60
CA ALA A 34 3.37 -1.45 5.83
C ALA A 34 2.82 -1.91 4.49
N ASP A 35 3.48 -1.51 3.42
CA ASP A 35 3.20 -1.95 2.07
C ASP A 35 4.47 -2.52 1.44
N THR A 36 4.29 -3.56 0.63
CA THR A 36 5.38 -4.26 -0.04
C THR A 36 4.90 -4.71 -1.39
N VAL A 37 5.69 -4.38 -2.41
CA VAL A 37 5.44 -4.66 -3.82
C VAL A 37 6.68 -5.34 -4.38
N LEU A 38 6.47 -6.52 -4.94
CA LEU A 38 7.47 -7.32 -5.63
C LEU A 38 7.15 -7.25 -7.12
N GLY A 39 8.18 -6.99 -7.92
CA GLY A 39 8.08 -6.88 -9.36
C GLY A 39 9.12 -7.75 -10.05
N ARG A 40 8.69 -8.67 -10.91
CA ARG A 40 9.59 -9.54 -11.66
C ARG A 40 9.01 -9.89 -13.02
N ASP A 41 9.83 -9.77 -14.07
CA ASP A 41 9.46 -10.14 -15.45
C ASP A 41 8.13 -9.50 -15.93
N GLY A 42 7.88 -8.24 -15.53
CA GLY A 42 6.65 -7.49 -15.85
C GLY A 42 5.49 -7.76 -14.88
N PHE A 43 5.53 -8.84 -14.09
CA PHE A 43 4.54 -9.07 -13.04
C PHE A 43 4.80 -8.19 -11.83
N LEU A 44 3.74 -7.69 -11.23
CA LEU A 44 3.74 -6.90 -10.00
C LEU A 44 2.76 -7.56 -9.03
N ILE A 45 3.21 -7.82 -7.82
CA ILE A 45 2.35 -8.27 -6.72
C ILE A 45 2.63 -7.39 -5.51
N GLY A 46 1.58 -6.87 -4.90
CA GLY A 46 1.66 -6.00 -3.76
C GLY A 46 0.70 -6.41 -2.67
N ALA A 47 1.08 -6.14 -1.43
CA ALA A 47 0.22 -6.22 -0.27
C ALA A 47 0.47 -5.00 0.62
N GLU A 48 -0.61 -4.52 1.23
CA GLU A 48 -0.61 -3.44 2.20
C GLU A 48 -1.37 -3.92 3.43
N ALA A 49 -0.85 -3.63 4.61
CA ALA A 49 -1.54 -3.83 5.87
C ALA A 49 -1.35 -2.59 6.75
N ALA A 50 -2.44 -2.17 7.40
CA ALA A 50 -2.46 -1.11 8.40
C ALA A 50 -2.97 -1.68 9.73
N TYR A 51 -2.22 -1.38 10.78
CA TYR A 51 -2.46 -1.80 12.14
C TYR A 51 -2.57 -0.57 13.03
N ASN A 52 -3.66 -0.47 13.78
CA ASN A 52 -3.82 0.57 14.78
C ASN A 52 -3.40 0.02 16.15
N VAL A 53 -2.28 0.52 16.66
CA VAL A 53 -1.69 0.11 17.93
C VAL A 53 -2.57 0.56 19.12
N THR A 54 -3.30 1.67 18.98
CA THR A 54 -4.22 2.15 20.03
C THR A 54 -5.40 1.21 20.24
N GLU A 55 -5.95 0.69 19.14
CA GLU A 55 -7.14 -0.19 19.17
C GLU A 55 -6.77 -1.67 19.20
N GLY A 56 -5.48 -2.01 19.10
CA GLY A 56 -4.99 -3.39 19.09
C GLY A 56 -5.50 -4.23 17.92
N LYS A 57 -5.84 -3.60 16.78
CA LYS A 57 -6.48 -4.29 15.64
C LYS A 57 -5.93 -3.86 14.29
N ILE A 58 -5.99 -4.79 13.33
CA ILE A 58 -5.75 -4.51 11.92
C ILE A 58 -6.94 -3.69 11.41
N THR A 59 -6.68 -2.47 10.96
CA THR A 59 -7.71 -1.56 10.47
C THR A 59 -7.95 -1.73 8.99
N ARG A 60 -6.88 -2.02 8.23
CA ARG A 60 -6.93 -2.14 6.79
C ARG A 60 -5.97 -3.20 6.28
N TYR A 61 -6.39 -3.98 5.31
CA TYR A 61 -5.50 -4.73 4.43
C TYR A 61 -5.93 -4.54 2.99
N ALA A 62 -4.96 -4.53 2.09
CA ALA A 62 -5.17 -4.45 0.67
C ALA A 62 -4.17 -5.34 -0.06
N THR A 63 -4.58 -5.83 -1.22
CA THR A 63 -3.73 -6.63 -2.11
C THR A 63 -3.77 -6.05 -3.51
N ALA A 64 -2.70 -6.24 -4.24
CA ALA A 64 -2.48 -5.69 -5.56
C ALA A 64 -1.85 -6.77 -6.43
N VAL A 65 -2.33 -6.92 -7.65
CA VAL A 65 -1.65 -7.69 -8.68
C VAL A 65 -1.71 -6.92 -9.98
N GLY A 66 -0.61 -6.88 -10.71
CA GLY A 66 -0.53 -6.18 -11.96
C GLY A 66 0.44 -6.85 -12.91
N PHE A 67 0.31 -6.49 -14.18
CA PHE A 67 1.21 -6.90 -15.22
C PHE A 67 1.53 -5.70 -16.09
N ASN A 68 2.82 -5.44 -16.26
CA ASN A 68 3.37 -4.34 -17.01
C ASN A 68 4.09 -4.92 -18.23
N ALA A 69 3.47 -4.76 -19.40
CA ALA A 69 4.07 -5.04 -20.69
C ALA A 69 4.57 -3.72 -21.34
N PRO A 70 5.47 -3.78 -22.33
CA PRO A 70 5.99 -2.59 -23.01
C PRO A 70 4.90 -1.69 -23.64
N GLN A 71 3.75 -2.26 -23.99
CA GLN A 71 2.66 -1.60 -24.71
C GLN A 71 1.37 -1.44 -23.88
N TYR A 72 1.20 -2.21 -22.81
CA TYR A 72 0.00 -2.18 -21.99
C TYR A 72 0.32 -2.50 -20.54
N SER A 73 -0.44 -1.94 -19.62
CA SER A 73 -0.32 -2.17 -18.19
C SER A 73 -1.70 -2.44 -17.61
N VAL A 74 -1.82 -3.55 -16.90
CA VAL A 74 -3.03 -3.92 -16.20
C VAL A 74 -2.73 -4.04 -14.72
N ALA A 75 -3.63 -3.54 -13.89
CA ALA A 75 -3.52 -3.67 -12.44
C ALA A 75 -4.89 -3.89 -11.83
N VAL A 76 -4.95 -4.77 -10.84
CA VAL A 76 -6.12 -5.07 -10.03
C VAL A 76 -5.73 -4.89 -8.58
N HIS A 77 -6.50 -4.11 -7.83
CA HIS A 77 -6.30 -3.87 -6.41
C HIS A 77 -7.56 -4.25 -5.63
N GLY A 78 -7.40 -5.09 -4.61
CA GLY A 78 -8.40 -5.31 -3.57
C GLY A 78 -8.12 -4.38 -2.40
N LEU A 79 -8.91 -3.32 -2.26
CA LEU A 79 -8.77 -2.27 -1.26
C LEU A 79 -9.80 -2.44 -0.13
N ASN A 80 -9.51 -1.78 0.99
CA ASN A 80 -10.43 -1.65 2.14
C ASN A 80 -10.93 -3.00 2.67
N ASN A 81 -10.00 -3.88 3.06
CA ASN A 81 -10.30 -5.22 3.56
C ASN A 81 -10.98 -6.11 2.50
N LEU A 82 -10.49 -6.07 1.25
CA LEU A 82 -11.05 -6.79 0.09
C LEU A 82 -12.53 -6.47 -0.18
N LYS A 83 -13.03 -5.32 0.29
CA LYS A 83 -14.41 -4.90 0.04
C LYS A 83 -14.57 -4.13 -1.27
N VAL A 84 -13.49 -3.52 -1.74
CA VAL A 84 -13.48 -2.69 -2.94
C VAL A 84 -12.45 -3.25 -3.91
N PHE A 85 -12.89 -3.67 -5.09
CA PHE A 85 -11.99 -4.12 -6.15
C PHE A 85 -11.89 -3.03 -7.20
N THR A 86 -10.68 -2.61 -7.51
CA THR A 86 -10.42 -1.66 -8.60
C THR A 86 -9.58 -2.35 -9.65
N ALA A 87 -9.95 -2.17 -10.91
CA ALA A 87 -9.18 -2.62 -12.05
C ALA A 87 -8.79 -1.39 -12.88
N SER A 88 -7.60 -1.41 -13.45
CA SER A 88 -7.10 -0.32 -14.28
C SER A 88 -6.37 -0.90 -15.49
N TYR A 89 -6.69 -0.35 -16.66
CA TYR A 89 -6.08 -0.71 -17.94
C TYR A 89 -5.47 0.57 -18.53
N CYS A 90 -4.16 0.54 -18.75
CA CYS A 90 -3.42 1.64 -19.37
C CYS A 90 -2.73 1.11 -20.63
N HIS A 91 -2.95 1.80 -21.75
CA HIS A 91 -2.35 1.47 -23.04
C HIS A 91 -1.59 2.70 -23.53
N ARG A 92 -0.38 2.49 -24.06
CA ARG A 92 0.49 3.58 -24.50
C ARG A 92 0.50 3.69 -26.01
#